data_AF-A0A0G8AWJ9-F1
#
_entry.id   AF-A0A0G8AWJ9-F1
#
_cell.length_a   1.000
_cell.length_b   1.000
_cell.length_c   1.000
_cell.angle_alpha   90.00
_cell.angle_beta   90.00
_cell.angle_gamma   90.00
#
_symmetry.space_group_name_H-M   'P 1'
#
loop_
_entity.id
_entity.type
_entity.pdbx_description
1 polymer ?
#
loop_
_entity_poly.entity_id
_entity_poly.type
_entity_poly.pdbx_seq_one_letter_code
_entity_poly.pdbx_strand_id
1 'polypeptide(L)'
;MSVSHALGAAATGGLDALLNPTTMEGLGADPDSNEHQQFATRLAYGFPAFGDRLTVTPSLGLALSPYSSSTSLRWALTPYAGTGQVDEPWTISLEGQRQEDTTGSAPVDHSLELRFISVF
;
A
#
# COMPACT_ATOMS: atom_id res chain seq x y z
N MET A 1 -16.57 11.07 13.61
CA MET A 1 -15.20 10.77 14.07
C MET A 1 -14.93 9.31 13.75
N SER A 2 -13.93 9.00 12.92
CA SER A 2 -13.60 7.62 12.55
C SER A 2 -12.26 7.24 13.17
N VAL A 3 -12.22 6.06 13.79
CA VAL A 3 -11.02 5.44 14.32
C VAL A 3 -10.51 4.46 13.28
N SER A 4 -9.40 4.78 12.63
CA SER A 4 -8.70 3.86 11.73
C SER A 4 -7.59 3.14 12.51
N HIS A 5 -7.83 1.90 12.92
CA HIS A 5 -6.77 1.01 13.41
C HIS A 5 -6.23 0.20 12.24
N ALA A 6 -5.11 0.66 11.66
CA ALA A 6 -4.29 -0.17 10.78
C ALA A 6 -3.29 -0.94 11.65
N LEU A 7 -3.68 -2.12 12.13
CA LEU A 7 -2.75 -3.08 12.72
C LEU A 7 -2.13 -3.91 11.58
N GLY A 8 -1.05 -3.42 10.99
CA GLY A 8 -0.27 -4.16 10.01
C GLY A 8 0.75 -5.04 10.72
N ALA A 9 0.53 -6.36 10.73
CA ALA A 9 1.51 -7.33 11.18
C ALA A 9 2.72 -7.32 10.22
N ALA A 10 3.93 -7.33 10.79
CA ALA A 10 5.15 -7.55 10.04
C ALA A 10 5.14 -8.98 9.48
N ALA A 11 5.19 -9.10 8.15
CA ALA A 11 5.34 -10.39 7.50
C ALA A 11 6.80 -10.87 7.68
N THR A 12 7.02 -11.69 8.70
CA THR A 12 8.22 -12.51 8.85
C THR A 12 8.17 -13.69 7.88
N GLY A 13 9.26 -13.92 7.15
CA GLY A 13 9.54 -15.22 6.52
C GLY A 13 9.17 -15.31 5.04
N GLY A 14 10.22 -15.42 4.22
CA GLY A 14 10.13 -15.76 2.80
C GLY A 14 9.61 -17.17 2.60
N LEU A 15 8.27 -17.31 2.60
CA LEU A 15 7.45 -18.35 1.96
C LEU A 15 5.96 -18.11 2.31
N ASP A 16 5.67 -17.50 3.46
CA ASP A 16 4.29 -17.18 3.91
C ASP A 16 3.65 -16.00 3.18
N ALA A 17 4.44 -15.17 2.48
CA ALA A 17 3.94 -14.10 1.63
C ALA A 17 3.17 -14.61 0.38
N LEU A 18 3.25 -15.92 0.08
CA LEU A 18 2.54 -16.54 -1.04
C LEU A 18 1.11 -16.99 -0.67
N LEU A 19 0.77 -17.09 0.62
CA LEU A 19 -0.50 -17.70 1.06
C LEU A 19 -1.44 -16.75 1.80
N ASN A 20 -1.10 -15.47 1.89
CA ASN A 20 -2.03 -14.48 2.41
C ASN A 20 -2.46 -13.50 1.31
N PRO A 21 -3.36 -13.91 0.39
CA PRO A 21 -4.16 -12.93 -0.31
C PRO A 21 -4.97 -12.23 0.77
N THR A 22 -4.65 -10.97 1.05
CA THR A 22 -5.60 -10.10 1.76
C THR A 22 -6.73 -9.81 0.77
N THR A 23 -7.66 -10.76 0.63
CA THR A 23 -8.94 -10.53 -0.02
C THR A 23 -9.68 -9.58 0.89
N MET A 24 -9.70 -8.30 0.55
CA MET A 24 -10.59 -7.34 1.20
C MET A 24 -11.98 -7.51 0.58
N GLU A 25 -12.66 -8.60 0.94
CA GLU A 25 -14.11 -8.69 0.84
C GLU A 25 -14.69 -7.98 2.06
N GLY A 26 -15.25 -6.81 1.84
CA GLY A 26 -15.77 -5.99 2.93
C GLY A 26 -16.44 -4.73 2.47
N LEU A 27 -17.48 -4.85 1.63
CA LEU A 27 -18.50 -3.80 1.52
C LEU A 27 -19.87 -4.47 1.58
N GLY A 28 -20.33 -4.66 2.82
CA GLY A 28 -21.75 -4.85 3.09
C GLY A 28 -22.51 -3.66 2.53
N ALA A 29 -23.52 -3.95 1.71
CA ALA A 29 -24.43 -2.95 1.19
C ALA A 29 -25.28 -2.41 2.34
N ASP A 30 -24.97 -1.19 2.80
CA ASP A 30 -25.92 -0.35 3.51
C ASP A 30 -26.58 0.58 2.48
N PRO A 31 -27.88 0.39 2.15
CA PRO A 31 -28.54 1.15 1.10
C PRO A 31 -28.79 2.63 1.44
N ASP A 32 -28.51 3.09 2.66
CA ASP A 32 -28.84 4.44 3.14
C ASP A 32 -27.62 5.37 3.37
N SER A 33 -26.39 4.94 3.06
CA SER A 33 -25.21 5.81 3.19
C SER A 33 -24.87 6.46 1.83
N ASN A 34 -24.96 7.79 1.76
CA ASN A 34 -24.45 8.62 0.64
C ASN A 34 -22.91 8.62 0.53
N GLU A 35 -22.25 7.55 0.97
CA GLU A 35 -20.82 7.34 0.88
C GLU A 35 -20.55 6.55 -0.40
N HIS A 36 -20.27 7.28 -1.48
CA HIS A 36 -19.97 6.74 -2.80
C HIS A 36 -18.98 5.57 -2.71
N GLN A 37 -19.44 4.39 -3.12
CA GLN A 37 -18.68 3.13 -3.00
C GLN A 37 -17.34 3.25 -3.72
N GLN A 38 -16.25 3.12 -2.96
CA GLN A 38 -14.88 3.22 -3.45
C GLN A 38 -14.23 1.83 -3.44
N PHE A 39 -13.66 1.42 -4.58
CA PHE A 39 -12.85 0.22 -4.70
C PHE A 39 -11.38 0.62 -4.62
N ALA A 40 -10.58 -0.07 -3.81
CA ALA A 40 -9.14 0.14 -3.75
C ALA A 40 -8.41 -1.19 -3.63
N THR A 41 -7.34 -1.36 -4.39
CA THR A 41 -6.48 -2.55 -4.36
C THR A 41 -5.02 -2.16 -4.52
N ARG A 42 -4.13 -2.98 -3.94
CA ARG A 42 -2.68 -2.82 -4.06
C ARG A 42 -2.00 -4.18 -4.15
N LEU A 43 -1.20 -4.36 -5.19
CA LEU A 43 -0.32 -5.50 -5.35
C LEU A 43 1.09 -5.08 -4.92
N ALA A 44 1.75 -5.89 -4.10
CA ALA A 44 3.12 -5.66 -3.66
C ALA A 44 3.90 -6.97 -3.66
N TYR A 45 5.20 -6.89 -3.96
CA TYR A 45 6.08 -8.07 -3.89
C TYR A 45 7.45 -7.65 -3.37
N GLY A 46 7.87 -8.23 -2.25
CA GLY A 46 9.17 -7.95 -1.64
C GLY A 46 10.22 -8.99 -2.04
N PHE A 47 11.43 -8.53 -2.35
CA PHE A 47 12.57 -9.41 -2.60
C PHE A 47 13.85 -8.88 -1.94
N PRO A 48 14.77 -9.77 -1.52
CA PRO A 48 16.05 -9.37 -0.96
C PRO A 48 16.91 -8.63 -1.98
N ALA A 49 17.65 -7.64 -1.50
CA ALA A 49 18.59 -6.86 -2.29
C ALA A 49 19.80 -6.44 -1.45
N PHE A 50 20.83 -5.93 -2.13
CA PHE A 50 22.05 -5.40 -1.51
C PHE A 50 22.78 -6.42 -0.61
N GLY A 51 22.92 -7.66 -1.10
CA GLY A 51 23.55 -8.74 -0.36
C GLY A 51 22.74 -9.16 0.87
N ASP A 52 21.43 -9.33 0.70
CA ASP A 52 20.48 -9.73 1.73
C ASP A 52 20.49 -8.81 2.97
N ARG A 53 20.75 -7.53 2.74
CA ARG A 53 20.69 -6.50 3.80
C ARG A 53 19.36 -5.79 3.85
N LEU A 54 18.71 -5.63 2.69
CA LEU A 54 17.44 -4.93 2.56
C LEU A 54 16.43 -5.77 1.79
N THR A 55 15.16 -5.53 2.04
CA THR A 55 14.05 -5.94 1.18
C THR A 55 13.63 -4.74 0.34
N VAL A 56 13.57 -4.91 -0.98
CA VAL A 56 12.97 -3.95 -1.90
C VAL A 56 11.55 -4.43 -2.21
N THR A 57 10.56 -3.58 -2.00
CA THR A 57 9.15 -3.89 -2.22
C THR A 57 8.53 -2.90 -3.20
N PRO A 58 8.52 -3.18 -4.51
CA PRO A 58 7.64 -2.50 -5.45
C PRO A 58 6.17 -2.82 -5.15
N SER A 59 5.30 -1.85 -5.43
CA SER A 59 3.86 -2.00 -5.33
C SER A 59 3.10 -1.13 -6.32
N LEU A 60 2.01 -1.66 -6.86
CA LEU A 60 1.08 -0.99 -7.76
C LEU A 60 -0.27 -0.87 -7.06
N GLY A 61 -0.81 0.35 -6.97
CA GLY A 61 -2.13 0.65 -6.42
C GLY A 61 -3.11 1.07 -7.50
N LEU A 62 -4.37 0.67 -7.34
CA LEU A 62 -5.51 1.14 -8.12
C LEU A 62 -6.65 1.49 -7.17
N ALA A 63 -7.20 2.69 -7.28
CA ALA A 63 -8.42 3.09 -6.59
C ALA A 63 -9.43 3.65 -7.60
N LEU A 64 -10.69 3.27 -7.45
CA LEU A 64 -11.81 3.66 -8.31
C LEU A 64 -12.95 4.17 -7.43
N SER A 65 -13.53 5.30 -7.82
CA SER A 65 -14.77 5.83 -7.28
C SER A 65 -15.68 6.23 -8.46
N PRO A 66 -16.96 6.57 -8.22
CA PRO A 66 -17.86 7.01 -9.30
C PRO A 66 -17.34 8.22 -10.09
N TYR A 67 -16.52 9.07 -9.48
CA TYR A 67 -16.07 10.34 -10.05
C TYR A 67 -14.56 10.43 -10.25
N SER A 68 -13.80 9.43 -9.82
CA SER A 68 -12.35 9.48 -9.93
C SER A 68 -11.71 8.11 -10.03
N SER A 69 -10.54 8.09 -10.65
CA SER A 69 -9.63 6.95 -10.60
C SER A 69 -8.25 7.41 -10.16
N SER A 70 -7.55 6.59 -9.38
CA SER A 70 -6.17 6.82 -8.98
C SER A 70 -5.34 5.58 -9.22
N THR A 71 -4.15 5.78 -9.77
CA THR A 71 -3.11 4.75 -9.91
C THR A 71 -1.90 5.20 -9.13
N SER A 72 -1.30 4.29 -8.35
CA SER A 72 -0.05 4.58 -7.65
C SER A 72 1.04 3.55 -7.89
N LEU A 73 2.28 4.01 -7.85
CA LEU A 73 3.47 3.19 -7.92
C LEU A 73 4.36 3.55 -6.74
N ARG A 74 4.68 2.57 -5.91
CA ARG A 74 5.49 2.77 -4.72
C ARG A 74 6.62 1.77 -4.63
N TRP A 75 7.78 2.24 -4.19
CA TRP A 75 8.90 1.41 -3.77
C TRP A 75 9.16 1.63 -2.29
N ALA A 76 9.33 0.54 -1.55
CA ALA A 76 9.75 0.59 -0.15
C ALA A 76 11.07 -0.18 0.04
N LEU A 77 11.88 0.32 0.97
CA LEU A 77 13.10 -0.30 1.48
C LEU A 77 12.93 -0.54 2.97
N THR A 78 13.18 -1.77 3.40
CA THR A 78 13.22 -2.16 4.82
C THR A 78 14.47 -3.01 5.06
N PRO A 79 14.97 -3.12 6.30
CA PRO A 79 15.94 -4.15 6.65
C PRO A 79 15.46 -5.55 6.23
N TYR A 80 16.38 -6.37 5.75
CA TYR A 80 16.10 -7.77 5.45
C TYR A 80 16.14 -8.60 6.73
N ALA A 81 15.04 -9.29 7.02
CA ALA A 81 14.91 -10.11 8.22
C ALA A 81 15.47 -11.54 8.05
N GLY A 82 15.59 -12.04 6.81
CA GLY A 82 15.95 -13.44 6.56
C GLY A 82 15.09 -14.42 7.37
N THR A 83 15.73 -15.22 8.22
CA THR A 83 15.09 -16.14 9.20
C THR A 83 15.09 -15.60 10.64
N GLY A 84 15.57 -14.37 10.86
CA GLY A 84 15.72 -13.75 12.17
C GLY A 84 14.84 -12.52 12.38
N GLN A 85 14.94 -11.92 13.56
CA GLN A 85 14.30 -10.65 13.88
C GLN A 85 15.24 -9.49 13.54
N VAL A 86 14.68 -8.38 13.05
CA VAL A 86 15.42 -7.14 12.84
C VAL A 86 15.38 -6.34 14.13
N ASP A 87 16.54 -6.01 14.69
CA ASP A 87 16.66 -5.28 15.96
C ASP A 87 16.14 -3.84 15.88
N GLU A 88 16.25 -3.19 14.71
CA GLU A 88 15.82 -1.80 14.50
C GLU A 88 15.03 -1.67 13.19
N PRO A 89 13.70 -1.90 13.21
CA PRO A 89 12.89 -1.86 12.01
C PRO A 89 12.67 -0.41 11.55
N TRP A 90 13.07 -0.13 10.32
CA TRP A 90 12.80 1.13 9.64
C TRP A 90 12.22 0.90 8.25
N THR A 91 11.60 1.93 7.68
CA THR A 91 11.12 1.92 6.30
C THR A 91 11.39 3.25 5.63
N ILE A 92 11.95 3.20 4.42
CA ILE A 92 12.01 4.33 3.49
C ILE A 92 11.11 3.98 2.32
N SER A 93 10.21 4.87 1.91
CA SER A 93 9.41 4.63 0.71
C SER A 93 9.16 5.86 -0.12
N LEU A 94 9.12 5.66 -1.42
CA LEU A 94 8.77 6.64 -2.44
C LEU A 94 7.50 6.18 -3.14
N GLU A 95 6.47 7.03 -3.19
CA GLU A 95 5.22 6.75 -3.88
C GLU A 95 4.91 7.88 -4.86
N GLY A 96 4.66 7.53 -6.12
CA GLY A 96 4.05 8.42 -7.10
C GLY A 96 2.58 8.05 -7.28
N GLN A 97 1.71 9.04 -7.39
CA GLN A 97 0.30 8.83 -7.69
C GLN A 97 -0.15 9.69 -8.86
N ARG A 98 -1.10 9.17 -9.62
CA ARG A 98 -1.83 9.86 -10.68
C ARG A 98 -3.31 9.70 -10.38
N GLN A 99 -4.04 10.81 -10.25
CA GLN A 99 -5.48 10.82 -10.07
C GLN A 99 -6.16 11.56 -11.23
N GLU A 100 -7.27 11.01 -11.69
CA GLU A 100 -8.06 11.53 -12.80
C GLU A 100 -9.53 11.60 -12.41
N ASP A 101 -10.18 12.74 -12.65
CA ASP A 101 -11.63 12.91 -12.52
C ASP A 101 -12.31 12.32 -13.77
N THR A 102 -13.31 11.46 -13.57
CA THR A 102 -14.00 10.75 -14.65
C THR A 102 -15.21 11.49 -15.20
N THR A 103 -15.61 12.62 -14.59
CA THR A 103 -16.85 13.34 -14.90
C THR A 103 -16.69 14.71 -15.54
N GLY A 104 -15.46 15.19 -15.71
CA GLY A 104 -15.20 16.49 -16.33
C GLY A 104 -13.88 16.53 -17.10
N SER A 105 -13.62 17.65 -17.76
CA SER A 105 -12.34 17.93 -18.44
C SER A 105 -11.24 18.38 -17.45
N ALA A 106 -11.33 17.96 -16.19
CA ALA A 106 -10.43 18.41 -15.15
C ALA A 106 -9.00 17.93 -15.47
N PRO A 107 -7.97 18.73 -15.14
CA PRO A 107 -6.59 18.28 -15.25
C PRO A 107 -6.34 17.03 -14.41
N VAL A 108 -5.41 16.20 -14.87
CA VAL A 108 -4.92 15.04 -14.12
C VAL A 108 -4.02 15.54 -12.99
N ASP A 109 -4.29 15.07 -11.77
CA ASP A 109 -3.47 15.37 -10.60
C ASP A 109 -2.32 14.37 -10.46
N HIS A 110 -1.14 14.89 -10.15
CA HIS A 110 0.06 14.11 -9.90
C HIS A 110 0.65 14.46 -8.55
N SER A 111 1.02 13.44 -7.78
CA SER A 111 1.68 13.62 -6.49
C SER A 111 2.86 12.68 -6.32
N LEU A 112 3.81 13.09 -5.51
CA LEU A 112 4.97 12.30 -5.13
C LEU A 112 5.20 12.46 -3.63
N GLU A 113 5.30 11.34 -2.93
CA GLU A 113 5.49 11.28 -1.49
C GLU A 113 6.75 10.48 -1.17
N LEU A 114 7.62 11.07 -0.34
CA LEU A 114 8.76 10.39 0.27
C LEU A 114 8.51 10.28 1.78
N ARG A 115 8.58 9.05 2.30
CA ARG A 115 8.29 8.76 3.71
C ARG A 115 9.44 8.01 4.37
N PHE A 116 9.73 8.42 5.61
CA PHE A 116 10.67 7.78 6.51
C PHE A 116 9.92 7.37 7.78
N ILE A 117 9.97 6.09 8.14
CA ILE A 117 9.39 5.56 9.37
C ILE A 117 10.51 4.85 10.12
N SER A 118 10.61 5.13 11.41
CA SER A 118 11.45 4.40 12.34
C SER A 118 10.65 4.10 13.60
N VAL A 119 10.88 2.93 14.20
CA VAL A 119 10.24 2.52 15.44
C VAL A 119 11.35 2.42 16.49
N PHE A 120 11.40 3.39 17.40
CA PHE A 120 12.38 3.47 18.49
C PHE A 120 11.72 3.13 19.83
#